data_AF-A0A3E3HZI1-F1
#
_entry.id   AF-A0A3E3HZI1-F1
#
_cell.length_a   1.000
_cell.length_b   1.000
_cell.length_c   1.000
_cell.angle_alpha   90.00
_cell.angle_beta   90.00
_cell.angle_gamma   90.00
#
_symmetry.space_group_name_H-M   'P 1'
#
loop_
_entity.id
_entity.type
_entity.pdbx_description
1 polymer ?
#
loop_
_entity_poly.entity_id
_entity_poly.type
_entity_poly.pdbx_seq_one_letter_code
_entity_poly.pdbx_strand_id
1 'polypeptide(L)'
;MQPVKTKKKLSRADKKQIDAAIVRANRTDKKGKSAQDSIPYERMWPDGICRISDSHYTKTIQFQDINYQLSQNEDKTAIFDGWCDFLNYFDSSIHFQLSFLNLAASEETFANSI
;
A
#
# COMPACT_ATOMS: atom_id res chain seq x y z
N MET A 1 9.30 48.51 -6.59
CA MET A 1 9.52 47.61 -5.44
C MET A 1 8.18 47.38 -4.75
N GLN A 2 7.65 46.15 -4.75
CA GLN A 2 6.42 45.83 -4.02
C GLN A 2 6.74 45.50 -2.55
N PRO A 3 5.91 45.91 -1.57
CA PRO A 3 6.21 45.70 -0.16
C PRO A 3 6.00 44.24 0.25
N VAL A 4 6.97 43.70 0.99
CA VAL A 4 6.96 42.34 1.56
C VAL A 4 5.84 42.24 2.60
N LYS A 5 4.90 41.31 2.39
CA LYS A 5 3.80 41.03 3.34
C LYS A 5 4.37 40.56 4.68
N THR A 6 4.25 41.37 5.72
CA THR A 6 4.61 41.02 7.10
C THR A 6 3.70 39.92 7.63
N LYS A 7 4.29 38.84 8.18
CA LYS A 7 3.55 37.72 8.78
C LYS A 7 2.66 38.24 9.92
N LYS A 8 1.35 38.19 9.73
CA LYS A 8 0.34 38.61 10.72
C LYS A 8 0.50 37.78 12.00
N LYS A 9 0.78 38.43 13.14
CA LYS A 9 0.85 37.76 14.44
C LYS A 9 -0.55 37.31 14.84
N LEU A 10 -0.70 36.04 15.22
CA LEU A 10 -1.97 35.47 15.66
C LEU A 10 -2.53 36.21 16.88
N SER A 11 -3.82 36.53 16.83
CA SER A 11 -4.57 37.09 17.94
C SER A 11 -4.68 36.09 19.09
N ARG A 12 -4.96 36.58 20.30
CA ARG A 12 -5.23 35.73 21.48
C ARG A 12 -6.43 34.82 21.26
N ALA A 13 -7.41 35.27 20.47
CA ALA A 13 -8.57 34.46 20.06
C ALA A 13 -8.14 33.31 19.14
N ASP A 14 -7.29 33.58 18.15
CA ASP A 14 -6.77 32.57 17.21
C ASP A 14 -5.97 31.50 17.95
N LYS A 15 -5.11 31.91 18.90
CA LYS A 15 -4.35 30.98 19.75
C LYS A 15 -5.28 30.08 20.55
N LYS A 16 -6.32 30.64 21.17
CA LYS A 16 -7.30 29.88 21.95
C LYS A 16 -8.10 28.89 21.10
N GLN A 17 -8.44 29.25 19.85
CA GLN A 17 -9.07 28.34 18.91
C GLN A 17 -8.15 27.20 18.48
N ILE A 18 -6.87 27.49 18.21
CA ILE A 18 -5.87 26.47 17.87
C ILE A 18 -5.65 25.52 19.04
N ASP A 19 -5.50 26.02 20.27
CA ASP A 19 -5.35 25.18 21.47
C ASP A 19 -6.56 24.29 21.68
N ALA A 20 -7.78 24.83 21.52
CA ALA A 20 -9.01 24.05 21.61
C ALA A 20 -9.10 22.97 20.51
N ALA A 21 -8.62 23.26 19.29
CA ALA A 21 -8.55 22.30 18.19
C ALA A 21 -7.52 21.19 18.46
N ILE A 22 -6.35 21.53 19.01
CA ILE A 22 -5.31 20.57 19.41
C ILE A 22 -5.83 19.65 20.53
N VAL A 23 -6.47 20.22 21.56
CA VAL A 23 -7.04 19.43 22.67
C VAL A 23 -8.15 18.50 22.18
N ARG A 24 -9.01 18.95 21.24
CA ARG A 24 -10.01 18.07 20.61
C ARG A 24 -9.37 16.95 19.79
N ALA A 25 -8.35 17.26 18.98
CA ALA A 25 -7.64 16.28 18.18
C ALA A 25 -6.88 15.25 19.03
N ASN A 26 -6.39 15.64 20.21
CA ASN A 26 -5.72 14.74 21.15
C ASN A 26 -6.70 13.90 21.99
N ARG A 27 -8.01 14.24 22.02
CA ARG A 27 -9.05 13.40 22.65
C ARG A 27 -9.50 12.24 21.77
N THR A 28 -9.37 12.37 20.45
CA THR A 28 -9.56 11.27 19.52
C THR A 28 -8.27 10.47 19.42
N ASP A 29 -8.22 9.35 20.12
CA ASP A 29 -7.07 8.46 20.37
C ASP A 29 -6.50 7.74 19.12
N LYS A 30 -6.74 8.29 17.93
CA LYS A 30 -6.36 7.67 16.64
C LYS A 30 -5.22 8.41 15.94
N LYS A 31 -4.29 9.00 16.68
CA LYS A 31 -3.02 9.42 16.08
C LYS A 31 -2.12 8.19 16.03
N GLY A 32 -2.15 7.49 14.89
CA GLY A 32 -1.17 6.45 14.62
C GLY A 32 0.24 7.02 14.87
N LYS A 33 0.99 6.40 15.79
CA LYS A 33 2.32 6.88 16.19
C LYS A 33 3.36 6.52 15.14
N SER A 34 3.06 5.49 14.35
CA SER A 34 3.83 5.00 13.23
C SER A 34 3.01 5.04 11.93
N ALA A 35 3.68 4.95 10.78
CA ALA A 35 3.01 4.81 9.50
C ALA A 35 2.14 3.54 9.47
N GLN A 36 2.56 2.48 10.15
CA GLN A 36 1.84 1.22 10.28
C GLN A 36 0.51 1.39 11.03
N ASP A 37 0.51 2.19 12.11
CA ASP A 37 -0.71 2.50 12.87
C ASP A 37 -1.72 3.35 12.07
N SER A 38 -1.27 3.96 10.97
CA SER A 38 -2.15 4.70 10.06
C SER A 38 -2.81 3.80 9.02
N ILE A 39 -2.35 2.55 8.86
CA ILE A 39 -2.91 1.62 7.91
C ILE A 39 -4.19 1.02 8.52
N PRO A 40 -5.36 1.19 7.87
CA PRO A 40 -6.66 0.84 8.45
C PRO A 40 -6.94 -0.66 8.38
N TYR A 41 -6.02 -1.51 8.81
CA TYR A 41 -6.21 -2.96 8.84
C TYR A 41 -6.85 -3.37 10.17
N GLU A 42 -8.06 -3.93 10.11
CA GLU A 42 -8.77 -4.49 11.25
C GLU A 42 -8.23 -5.88 11.62
N ARG A 43 -7.84 -6.68 10.61
CA ARG A 43 -7.29 -8.03 10.81
C ARG A 43 -6.45 -8.46 9.61
N MET A 44 -5.30 -9.07 9.89
CA MET A 44 -4.45 -9.73 8.90
C MET A 44 -4.46 -11.25 9.17
N TRP A 45 -4.62 -12.05 8.13
CA TRP A 45 -4.51 -13.51 8.20
C TRP A 45 -3.17 -13.97 7.62
N PRO A 46 -2.66 -15.14 8.05
CA PRO A 46 -1.38 -15.69 7.56
C PRO A 46 -1.36 -15.98 6.05
N ASP A 47 -2.52 -16.12 5.42
CA ASP A 47 -2.68 -16.42 3.99
C ASP A 47 -2.67 -15.16 3.10
N GLY A 48 -2.37 -13.99 3.67
CA GLY A 48 -2.31 -12.71 2.96
C GLY A 48 -3.65 -12.02 2.79
N ILE A 49 -4.75 -12.56 3.35
CA ILE A 49 -6.02 -11.84 3.43
C ILE A 49 -5.92 -10.78 4.52
N CYS A 50 -6.49 -9.61 4.25
CA CYS A 50 -6.64 -8.53 5.19
C CYS A 50 -8.07 -7.96 5.14
N ARG A 51 -8.62 -7.62 6.31
CA ARG A 51 -9.88 -6.88 6.45
C ARG A 51 -9.55 -5.42 6.74
N ILE A 52 -10.02 -4.52 5.88
CA ILE A 52 -9.86 -3.06 6.00
C ILE A 52 -11.06 -2.43 6.73
N SER A 53 -12.26 -2.92 6.45
CA SER A 53 -13.50 -2.50 7.11
C SER A 53 -14.51 -3.64 7.05
N ASP A 54 -15.69 -3.46 7.67
CA ASP A 54 -16.72 -4.50 7.79
C ASP A 54 -17.04 -5.28 6.51
N SER A 55 -16.96 -4.62 5.36
CA SER A 55 -17.23 -5.23 4.05
C SER A 55 -16.08 -5.11 3.05
N HIS A 56 -14.88 -4.66 3.45
CA HIS A 56 -13.75 -4.50 2.54
C HIS A 56 -12.59 -5.40 2.93
N TYR A 57 -12.18 -6.23 1.97
CA TYR A 57 -11.08 -7.17 2.11
C TYR A 57 -10.07 -6.95 0.99
N THR A 58 -8.80 -7.18 1.30
CA THR A 58 -7.72 -7.26 0.31
C THR A 58 -7.03 -8.59 0.45
N LYS A 59 -6.51 -9.12 -0.65
CA LYS A 59 -5.69 -10.34 -0.64
C LYS A 59 -4.39 -10.06 -1.37
N THR A 60 -3.28 -10.34 -0.71
CA THR A 60 -1.96 -10.28 -1.33
C THR A 60 -1.51 -11.69 -1.65
N ILE A 61 -1.16 -11.92 -2.92
CA ILE A 61 -0.65 -13.20 -3.40
C ILE A 61 0.76 -12.97 -3.89
N GLN A 62 1.70 -13.78 -3.42
CA GLN A 62 3.07 -13.78 -3.88
C GLN A 62 3.26 -14.92 -4.88
N PHE A 63 3.80 -14.60 -6.04
CA PHE A 63 4.27 -15.59 -7.00
C PHE A 63 5.80 -15.67 -6.89
N GLN A 64 6.34 -16.88 -6.93
CA GLN A 64 7.79 -17.10 -7.03
C GLN A 64 8.21 -17.07 -8.50
N ASP A 65 9.51 -16.88 -8.74
CA ASP A 65 10.08 -16.74 -10.07
C ASP A 65 9.68 -17.91 -10.97
N ILE A 66 9.05 -17.57 -12.09
CA ILE A 66 8.81 -18.49 -13.20
C ILE A 66 9.85 -18.17 -14.26
N ASN A 67 10.70 -19.14 -14.58
CA ASN A 67 11.73 -19.02 -15.61
C ASN A 67 11.11 -18.91 -17.02
N TYR A 68 10.39 -17.84 -17.31
CA TYR A 68 9.65 -17.67 -18.54
C TYR A 68 10.56 -17.76 -19.77
N GLN A 69 11.80 -17.27 -19.69
CA GLN A 69 12.75 -17.34 -20.80
C GLN A 69 13.18 -18.78 -21.14
N LEU A 70 13.40 -19.62 -20.11
CA LEU A 70 13.85 -21.01 -20.27
C LEU A 70 12.70 -22.02 -20.43
N SER A 71 11.46 -21.60 -20.19
CA SER A 71 10.26 -22.42 -20.41
C SER A 71 10.13 -22.89 -21.86
N GLN A 72 9.46 -24.05 -22.03
CA GLN A 72 9.07 -24.55 -23.33
C GLN A 72 8.09 -23.59 -24.02
N ASN A 73 7.96 -23.69 -25.34
CA ASN A 73 7.11 -22.77 -26.09
C ASN A 73 5.63 -22.95 -25.71
N GLU A 74 5.23 -24.20 -25.46
CA GLU A 74 3.88 -24.57 -25.00
C GLU A 74 3.57 -23.91 -23.66
N ASP A 75 4.51 -23.97 -22.70
CA ASP A 75 4.39 -23.34 -21.39
C ASP A 75 4.31 -21.81 -21.50
N LYS A 76 5.13 -21.20 -22.37
CA LYS A 76 5.11 -19.75 -22.61
C LYS A 76 3.75 -19.30 -23.12
N THR A 77 3.18 -20.01 -24.08
CA THR A 77 1.84 -19.73 -24.60
C THR A 77 0.78 -19.90 -23.51
N ALA A 78 0.81 -20.98 -22.75
CA ALA A 78 -0.14 -21.20 -21.66
C ALA A 78 -0.07 -20.10 -20.58
N ILE A 79 1.14 -19.66 -20.21
CA ILE A 79 1.35 -18.55 -19.26
C ILE A 79 0.78 -17.25 -19.81
N PHE A 80 1.04 -16.95 -21.09
CA PHE A 80 0.55 -15.74 -21.75
C PHE A 80 -0.97 -15.71 -21.82
N ASP A 81 -1.60 -16.81 -22.26
CA ASP A 81 -3.06 -16.91 -22.38
C ASP A 81 -3.72 -16.79 -21.00
N GLY A 82 -3.19 -17.49 -19.99
CA GLY A 82 -3.67 -17.37 -18.61
C GLY A 82 -3.55 -15.96 -18.03
N TRP A 83 -2.51 -15.22 -18.41
CA TRP A 83 -2.36 -13.81 -18.03
C TRP A 83 -3.41 -12.91 -18.68
N CYS A 84 -3.71 -13.13 -19.95
CA CYS A 84 -4.79 -12.42 -20.64
C CYS A 84 -6.15 -12.68 -19.99
N ASP A 85 -6.46 -13.94 -19.67
CA ASP A 85 -7.70 -14.30 -18.98
C ASP A 85 -7.79 -13.66 -17.59
N PHE A 86 -6.69 -13.66 -16.83
CA PHE A 86 -6.63 -13.02 -15.52
C PHE A 86 -6.92 -11.52 -15.60
N LEU A 87 -6.32 -10.81 -16.55
CA LEU A 87 -6.56 -9.37 -16.72
C LEU A 87 -8.01 -9.07 -17.11
N ASN A 88 -8.64 -9.95 -17.89
CA ASN A 88 -10.04 -9.82 -18.31
C ASN A 88 -11.05 -10.30 -17.25
N TYR A 89 -10.61 -11.02 -16.23
CA TYR A 89 -11.48 -11.56 -15.19
C TYR A 89 -12.08 -10.47 -14.29
N PHE A 90 -11.35 -9.37 -14.06
CA PHE A 90 -11.80 -8.31 -13.16
C PHE A 90 -12.78 -7.36 -13.83
N ASP A 91 -13.94 -7.17 -13.21
CA ASP A 91 -14.84 -6.07 -13.54
C ASP A 91 -14.35 -4.75 -12.88
N SER A 92 -15.04 -3.65 -13.17
CA SER A 92 -14.69 -2.32 -12.64
C SER A 92 -14.88 -2.16 -11.13
N SER A 93 -15.49 -3.14 -10.44
CA SER A 93 -15.66 -3.10 -8.99
C SER A 93 -14.40 -3.55 -8.24
N ILE A 94 -13.49 -4.27 -8.90
CA ILE A 94 -12.28 -4.82 -8.29
C ILE A 94 -11.07 -3.94 -8.61
N HIS A 95 -10.45 -3.42 -7.56
CA HIS A 95 -9.19 -2.67 -7.66
C HIS A 95 -8.03 -3.64 -7.40
N PHE A 96 -7.13 -3.79 -8.36
CA PHE A 96 -5.91 -4.58 -8.19
C PHE A 96 -4.67 -3.74 -8.48
N GLN A 97 -3.56 -4.12 -7.87
CA GLN A 97 -2.26 -3.50 -8.06
C GLN A 97 -1.22 -4.59 -8.25
N LEU A 98 -0.33 -4.38 -9.22
CA LEU A 98 0.82 -5.23 -9.45
C LEU A 98 2.06 -4.56 -8.87
N SER A 99 2.82 -5.30 -8.08
CA SER A 99 4.10 -4.87 -7.50
C SER A 99 5.19 -5.81 -7.98
N PHE A 100 6.14 -5.28 -8.72
CA PHE A 100 7.26 -6.05 -9.25
C PHE A 100 8.52 -5.77 -8.43
N LEU A 101 9.10 -6.82 -7.85
CA LEU A 101 10.39 -6.75 -7.17
C LEU A 101 11.46 -7.25 -8.13
N ASN A 102 12.19 -6.32 -8.76
CA ASN A 102 13.34 -6.68 -9.57
C ASN A 102 14.53 -6.92 -8.64
N LEU A 103 14.81 -8.18 -8.34
CA LEU A 103 15.94 -8.62 -7.53
C LEU A 103 17.04 -9.09 -8.48
N ALA A 104 18.19 -8.40 -8.47
CA ALA A 104 19.41 -8.98 -9.03
C ALA A 104 19.90 -10.04 -8.03
N ALA A 105 19.44 -11.28 -8.18
CA ALA A 105 19.95 -12.38 -7.36
C ALA A 105 21.39 -12.68 -7.79
N SER A 106 22.36 -12.42 -6.91
CA SER A 106 23.65 -13.10 -6.99
C SER A 106 23.47 -14.51 -6.43
N GLU A 107 24.24 -15.50 -6.90
CA GLU A 107 24.20 -16.87 -6.33
C GLU A 107 24.31 -16.87 -4.80
N GLU A 108 25.11 -15.96 -4.24
CA GLU A 108 25.27 -15.76 -2.79
C GLU A 108 24.00 -15.30 -2.07
N THR A 109 23.15 -14.48 -2.70
CA THR A 109 21.90 -14.02 -2.07
C THR A 109 20.83 -15.10 -2.08
N PHE A 110 20.80 -15.95 -3.12
CA PHE A 110 19.89 -17.10 -3.19
C PHE A 110 20.27 -18.19 -2.18
N ALA A 111 21.56 -18.47 -2.01
CA ALA A 111 22.03 -19.48 -1.05
C ALA A 111 21.70 -19.14 0.42
N ASN A 112 21.54 -17.85 0.76
CA ASN A 112 21.28 -17.39 2.12
C ASN A 112 19.78 -17.18 2.44
N SER A 113 18.89 -17.34 1.45
CA SER A 113 17.44 -17.13 1.62
C SER A 113 16.63 -18.42 1.72
N ILE A 114 17.28 -19.58 1.83
CA ILE A 114 16.68 -20.92 2.02
C ILE A 114 16.91 -21.38 3.46
#